data_AF-T0Y373-F1
#
_entry.id   AF-T0Y373-F1
#
_cell.length_a   1.000
_cell.length_b   1.000
_cell.length_c   1.000
_cell.angle_alpha   90.00
_cell.angle_beta   90.00
_cell.angle_gamma   90.00
#
_symmetry.space_group_name_H-M   'P 1'
#
loop_
_entity.id
_entity.type
_entity.pdbx_description
1 polymer ?
#
loop_
_entity_poly.entity_id
_entity_poly.type
_entity_poly.pdbx_seq_one_letter_code
_entity_poly.pdbx_strand_id
1 'polypeptide(L)'
;MTQTPNGNPASNSTLVFIQSDPRESPRPAEAVRVTAGLVGGEIPVGIYLFKEALPLFMENLEDLEDGEILMKFWTGFPEMGVEIYYEPEEGTNPPAGALPMTPDELSEHITRYSQFLFF
;
A
#
# COMPACT_ATOMS: atom_id res chain seq x y z
N MET A 1 -21.22 15.13 36.70
CA MET A 1 -21.48 14.16 35.62
C MET A 1 -20.54 14.48 34.47
N THR A 2 -19.37 13.86 34.43
CA THR A 2 -18.38 14.03 33.37
C THR A 2 -18.64 12.98 32.31
N GLN A 3 -19.19 13.39 31.16
CA GLN A 3 -19.14 12.56 29.96
C GLN A 3 -17.72 12.69 29.41
N THR A 4 -16.94 11.61 29.51
CA THR A 4 -15.75 11.39 28.68
C THR A 4 -16.22 11.29 27.23
N PRO A 5 -15.58 11.97 26.26
CA PRO A 5 -15.88 11.74 24.86
C PRO A 5 -15.52 10.29 24.55
N ASN A 6 -16.46 9.60 23.91
CA ASN A 6 -16.35 8.24 23.40
C ASN A 6 -14.95 7.98 22.83
N GLY A 7 -14.37 6.84 23.22
CA GLY A 7 -13.16 6.34 22.59
C GLY A 7 -13.32 6.37 21.07
N ASN A 8 -12.30 6.86 20.38
CA ASN A 8 -12.19 6.74 18.93
C ASN A 8 -12.44 5.25 18.61
N PRO A 9 -13.51 4.88 17.87
CA PRO A 9 -13.62 3.50 17.43
C PRO A 9 -12.32 3.23 16.68
N ALA A 10 -11.52 2.27 17.16
CA ALA A 10 -10.24 1.92 16.58
C ALA A 10 -10.44 1.87 15.06
N SER A 11 -9.90 2.86 14.35
CA SER A 11 -10.17 3.04 12.93
C SER A 11 -9.77 1.73 12.26
N ASN A 12 -10.71 1.09 11.56
CA ASN A 12 -10.47 -0.16 10.84
C ASN A 12 -9.59 0.12 9.61
N SER A 13 -8.41 0.71 9.82
CA SER A 13 -7.44 1.11 8.83
C SER A 13 -6.37 0.03 8.70
N THR A 14 -6.12 -0.38 7.46
CA THR A 14 -5.17 -1.44 7.14
C THR A 14 -3.93 -0.86 6.47
N LEU A 15 -2.75 -1.30 6.89
CA LEU A 15 -1.51 -1.08 6.15
C LEU A 15 -1.11 -2.40 5.47
N VAL A 16 -0.95 -2.35 4.15
CA VAL A 16 -0.51 -3.48 3.34
C VAL A 16 0.97 -3.33 3.03
N PHE A 17 1.76 -4.29 3.47
CA PHE A 17 3.19 -4.38 3.18
C PHE A 17 3.41 -5.27 1.97
N ILE A 18 4.16 -4.77 0.98
CA ILE A 18 4.57 -5.52 -0.20
C ILE A 18 6.10 -5.59 -0.22
N GLN A 19 6.63 -6.80 -0.07
CA GLN A 19 8.06 -7.10 0.09
C GLN A 19 8.65 -7.88 -1.07
N SER A 20 7.82 -8.52 -1.89
CA SER A 20 8.27 -9.38 -2.99
C SER A 20 8.47 -8.60 -4.30
N ASP A 21 9.43 -9.05 -5.12
CA ASP A 21 9.64 -8.52 -6.47
C ASP A 21 8.49 -8.94 -7.42
N PRO A 22 7.74 -7.99 -8.01
CA PRO A 22 6.63 -8.31 -8.91
C PRO A 22 7.08 -8.90 -10.26
N ARG A 23 8.37 -8.89 -10.58
CA ARG A 23 8.92 -9.53 -11.79
C ARG A 23 9.09 -11.04 -11.63
N GLU A 24 9.12 -11.52 -10.39
CA GLU A 24 9.44 -12.92 -10.06
C GLU A 24 8.37 -13.59 -9.18
N SER A 25 7.38 -12.82 -8.72
CA SER A 25 6.39 -13.29 -7.74
C SER A 25 5.00 -12.73 -8.02
N PRO A 26 3.93 -13.55 -7.91
CA PRO A 26 2.55 -13.07 -7.99
C PRO A 26 2.09 -12.34 -6.73
N ARG A 27 2.87 -12.37 -5.64
CA ARG A 27 2.50 -11.80 -4.33
C ARG A 27 2.11 -10.30 -4.39
N PRO A 28 2.81 -9.43 -5.14
CA PRO A 28 2.40 -8.04 -5.26
C PRO A 28 1.03 -7.87 -5.94
N ALA A 29 0.73 -8.68 -6.96
CA ALA A 29 -0.59 -8.66 -7.59
C ALA A 29 -1.70 -9.17 -6.65
N GLU A 30 -1.41 -10.18 -5.82
CA GLU A 30 -2.32 -10.60 -4.76
C GLU A 30 -2.59 -9.48 -3.76
N ALA A 31 -1.55 -8.75 -3.33
CA ALA A 31 -1.67 -7.61 -2.42
C ALA A 31 -2.54 -6.50 -3.03
N VAL A 32 -2.35 -6.20 -4.32
CA VAL A 32 -3.16 -5.24 -5.08
C VAL A 32 -4.62 -5.69 -5.12
N ARG A 33 -4.89 -6.95 -5.48
CA ARG A 33 -6.26 -7.47 -5.53
C ARG A 33 -6.95 -7.42 -4.16
N VAL A 34 -6.23 -7.75 -3.08
CA VAL A 34 -6.77 -7.65 -1.71
C VAL A 34 -7.06 -6.20 -1.35
N THR A 35 -6.15 -5.27 -1.65
CA THR A 35 -6.33 -3.83 -1.41
C THR A 35 -7.57 -3.30 -2.13
N ALA A 36 -7.80 -3.70 -3.39
CA ALA A 36 -9.01 -3.33 -4.12
C ALA A 36 -10.29 -3.83 -3.42
N GLY A 37 -10.27 -5.04 -2.85
CA GLY A 37 -11.38 -5.56 -2.05
C GLY A 37 -11.63 -4.77 -0.76
N LEU A 38 -10.56 -4.36 -0.06
CA LEU A 38 -10.65 -3.55 1.15
C LEU A 38 -11.24 -2.16 0.85
N VAL A 39 -10.76 -1.50 -0.20
CA VAL A 39 -11.27 -0.21 -0.67
C VAL A 39 -12.75 -0.32 -1.06
N GLY A 40 -13.14 -1.37 -1.79
CA GLY A 40 -14.53 -1.64 -2.14
C GLY A 40 -15.44 -1.91 -0.92
N GLY A 41 -14.87 -2.32 0.20
CA GLY A 41 -15.53 -2.45 1.49
C GLY A 41 -15.48 -1.19 2.37
N GLU A 42 -15.04 -0.05 1.82
CA GLU A 42 -14.88 1.23 2.51
C GLU A 42 -13.90 1.19 3.70
N ILE A 43 -12.94 0.27 3.66
CA ILE A 43 -11.87 0.14 4.66
C ILE A 43 -10.74 1.10 4.25
N PRO A 44 -10.32 2.05 5.10
CA PRO A 44 -9.16 2.90 4.79
C PRO A 44 -7.88 2.05 4.66
N VAL A 45 -7.14 2.23 3.56
CA VAL A 45 -5.92 1.46 3.29
C VAL A 45 -4.74 2.36 2.97
N GLY A 46 -3.59 2.05 3.58
CA GLY A 46 -2.28 2.47 3.09
C GLY A 46 -1.51 1.28 2.53
N ILE A 47 -0.59 1.53 1.62
CA ILE A 47 0.36 0.55 1.09
C ILE A 47 1.77 1.03 1.43
N TYR A 48 2.64 0.13 1.90
CA TYR A 48 4.07 0.38 2.03
C TYR A 48 4.84 -0.61 1.15
N LEU A 49 5.59 -0.07 0.19
CA LEU A 49 6.49 -0.83 -0.67
C LEU A 49 7.89 -0.89 -0.08
N PHE A 50 8.43 -2.09 0.10
CA PHE A 50 9.87 -2.25 0.30
C PHE A 50 10.61 -2.14 -1.03
N LYS A 51 11.94 -1.98 -0.98
CA LYS A 51 12.80 -1.80 -2.17
C LYS A 51 12.53 -2.80 -3.30
N GLU A 52 12.44 -4.09 -2.95
CA GLU A 52 12.19 -5.16 -3.91
C GLU A 52 10.86 -5.00 -4.66
N ALA A 53 9.86 -4.33 -4.08
CA ALA A 53 8.55 -4.09 -4.68
C ALA A 53 8.47 -2.80 -5.51
N LEU A 54 9.51 -1.96 -5.52
CA LEU A 54 9.55 -0.72 -6.30
C LEU A 54 9.39 -0.89 -7.83
N PRO A 55 9.66 -2.06 -8.47
CA PRO A 55 9.28 -2.27 -9.86
C PRO A 55 7.77 -2.11 -10.14
N LEU A 56 6.90 -2.07 -9.13
CA LEU A 56 5.50 -1.63 -9.29
C LEU A 56 5.36 -0.17 -9.77
N PHE A 57 6.41 0.64 -9.73
CA PHE A 57 6.41 1.99 -10.30
C PHE A 57 6.77 2.03 -11.80
N MET A 58 7.10 0.89 -12.40
CA MET A 58 7.38 0.81 -13.84
C MET A 58 6.11 1.08 -14.67
N GLU A 59 6.28 1.65 -15.86
CA GLU A 59 5.16 1.97 -16.76
C GLU A 59 4.52 0.72 -17.40
N ASN A 60 5.33 -0.33 -17.63
CA ASN A 60 4.96 -1.58 -18.31
C ASN A 60 4.52 -2.67 -17.32
N LEU A 61 3.46 -2.39 -16.54
CA LEU A 61 2.94 -3.34 -15.55
C LEU A 61 2.47 -4.68 -16.14
N GLU A 62 2.11 -4.70 -17.42
CA GLU A 62 1.73 -5.91 -18.15
C GLU A 62 2.85 -6.95 -18.26
N ASP A 63 4.12 -6.53 -18.15
CA ASP A 63 5.28 -7.43 -18.23
C ASP A 63 5.63 -8.06 -16.87
N LEU A 64 4.93 -7.68 -15.80
CA LEU A 64 5.09 -8.23 -14.45
C LEU A 64 4.22 -9.48 -14.26
N GLU A 65 4.56 -10.27 -13.24
CA GLU A 65 3.75 -11.42 -12.84
C GLU A 65 2.33 -10.95 -12.44
N ASP A 66 1.32 -11.59 -13.04
CA ASP A 66 -0.09 -11.20 -12.94
C ASP A 66 -0.35 -9.71 -13.31
N GLY A 67 0.38 -9.18 -14.30
CA GLY A 67 0.29 -7.78 -14.75
C GLY A 67 -1.11 -7.31 -15.13
N GLU A 68 -1.99 -8.21 -15.57
CA GLU A 68 -3.41 -7.93 -15.82
C GLU A 68 -4.18 -7.44 -14.57
N ILE A 69 -3.84 -7.96 -13.39
CA ILE A 69 -4.39 -7.51 -12.11
C ILE A 69 -3.83 -6.13 -11.76
N LEU A 70 -2.53 -5.95 -11.94
CA LEU A 70 -1.85 -4.69 -11.65
C LEU A 70 -2.42 -3.55 -12.50
N MET A 71 -2.48 -3.72 -13.82
CA MET A 71 -3.08 -2.73 -14.73
C MET A 71 -4.52 -2.35 -14.35
N LYS A 72 -5.29 -3.31 -13.86
CA LYS A 72 -6.71 -3.11 -13.53
C LYS A 72 -6.92 -2.26 -12.28
N PHE A 73 -6.04 -2.36 -11.29
CA PHE A 73 -6.28 -1.80 -9.96
C PHE A 73 -5.20 -0.83 -9.48
N TRP A 74 -3.92 -1.16 -9.67
CA TRP A 74 -2.79 -0.43 -9.09
C TRP A 74 -2.78 1.05 -9.46
N THR A 75 -3.00 1.35 -10.74
CA THR A 75 -2.97 2.71 -11.29
C THR A 75 -4.10 3.60 -10.76
N GLY A 76 -5.22 3.02 -10.33
CA GLY A 76 -6.38 3.75 -9.81
C GLY A 76 -6.34 4.04 -8.32
N PHE A 77 -5.43 3.42 -7.57
CA PHE A 77 -5.38 3.52 -6.10
C PHE A 77 -5.26 4.95 -5.55
N PRO A 78 -4.45 5.86 -6.11
CA PRO A 78 -4.41 7.24 -5.64
C PRO A 78 -5.77 7.96 -5.75
N GLU A 79 -6.52 7.72 -6.83
CA GLU A 79 -7.86 8.30 -7.03
C GLU A 79 -8.91 7.70 -6.06
N MET A 80 -8.66 6.47 -5.60
CA MET A 80 -9.49 5.78 -4.62
C MET A 80 -9.12 6.11 -3.16
N GLY A 81 -8.16 7.02 -2.94
CA GLY A 81 -7.75 7.46 -1.61
C GLY A 81 -6.79 6.52 -0.88
N VAL A 82 -6.13 5.60 -1.59
CA VAL A 82 -5.08 4.76 -1.03
C VAL A 82 -3.78 5.57 -0.93
N GLU A 83 -3.23 5.68 0.27
CA GLU A 83 -1.93 6.30 0.48
C GLU A 83 -0.81 5.31 0.13
N ILE A 84 0.11 5.68 -0.77
CA ILE A 84 1.25 4.84 -1.16
C ILE A 84 2.52 5.41 -0.53
N TYR A 85 3.14 4.61 0.33
CA TYR A 85 4.46 4.85 0.91
C TYR A 85 5.48 3.90 0.32
N TYR A 86 6.75 4.30 0.27
CA TYR A 86 7.79 3.44 -0.25
C TYR A 86 9.13 3.66 0.44
N GLU A 87 9.89 2.58 0.59
CA GLU A 87 11.26 2.63 1.07
C GLU A 87 12.14 3.34 0.03
N PRO A 88 12.80 4.46 0.38
CA PRO A 88 13.60 5.21 -0.58
C PRO A 88 14.77 4.38 -1.12
N GLU A 89 14.94 4.42 -2.43
CA GLU A 89 16.08 3.82 -3.14
C GLU A 89 16.56 4.76 -4.25
N GLU A 90 17.87 4.80 -4.47
CA GLU A 90 18.47 5.66 -5.49
C GLU A 90 18.04 5.24 -6.89
N GLY A 91 17.62 6.19 -7.72
CA GLY A 91 17.17 5.93 -9.08
C GLY A 91 15.69 5.55 -9.21
N THR A 92 14.95 5.44 -8.11
CA THR A 92 13.50 5.22 -8.12
C THR A 92 12.75 6.44 -8.64
N ASN A 93 11.81 6.23 -9.56
CA ASN A 93 10.92 7.25 -10.10
C ASN A 93 9.47 6.96 -9.67
N PRO A 94 9.04 7.41 -8.48
CA PRO A 94 7.71 7.12 -7.97
C PRO A 94 6.62 7.91 -8.72
N PRO A 95 5.38 7.39 -8.81
CA PRO A 95 4.26 8.14 -9.34
C PRO A 95 3.92 9.34 -8.45
N ALA A 96 3.23 10.33 -9.03
CA ALA A 96 2.80 11.52 -8.29
C ALA A 96 1.92 11.12 -7.08
N GLY A 97 2.28 11.64 -5.91
CA GLY A 97 1.55 11.39 -4.66
C GLY A 97 2.06 10.19 -3.84
N ALA A 98 2.94 9.36 -4.37
CA ALA A 98 3.66 8.37 -3.55
C ALA A 98 4.69 9.08 -2.65
N LEU A 99 4.78 8.63 -1.40
CA LEU A 99 5.54 9.31 -0.35
C LEU A 99 6.74 8.46 0.11
N PRO A 100 7.98 8.97 0.04
CA PRO A 100 9.14 8.27 0.58
C PRO A 100 9.00 8.13 2.09
N MET A 101 9.29 6.94 2.61
CA MET A 101 9.25 6.64 4.04
C MET A 101 10.27 5.56 4.35
N THR A 102 11.26 5.87 5.17
CA THR A 102 12.25 4.90 5.64
C THR A 102 11.62 3.92 6.65
N PRO A 103 12.24 2.74 6.90
CA PRO A 103 11.75 1.81 7.91
C PRO A 103 11.68 2.42 9.33
N ASP A 104 12.58 3.35 9.64
CA ASP A 104 12.58 4.06 10.93
C ASP A 104 11.37 4.99 11.04
N GLU A 105 11.08 5.79 10.01
CA GLU A 105 9.89 6.66 9.95
C GLU A 105 8.59 5.83 9.93
N LEU A 106 8.60 4.69 9.24
CA LEU A 106 7.50 3.74 9.22
C LEU A 106 7.12 3.31 10.64
N SER A 107 8.10 3.04 11.51
CA SER A 107 7.85 2.57 12.88
C SER A 107 6.98 3.51 13.70
N GLU A 108 7.07 4.82 13.47
CA GLU A 108 6.21 5.82 14.10
C GLU A 108 4.84 5.88 13.39
N HIS A 109 4.86 5.81 12.05
CA HIS A 109 3.68 5.92 11.20
C HIS A 109 2.72 4.74 11.33
N ILE A 110 3.21 3.52 11.60
CA ILE A 110 2.34 2.32 11.69
C ILE A 110 1.26 2.47 12.76
N THR A 111 1.46 3.34 13.75
CA THR A 111 0.51 3.60 14.84
C THR A 111 -0.83 4.19 14.35
N ARG A 112 -0.89 4.71 13.12
CA ARG A 112 -2.12 5.15 12.44
C ARG A 112 -3.02 4.00 11.95
N TYR A 113 -2.48 2.78 11.91
CA TYR A 113 -3.17 1.60 11.40
C TYR A 113 -3.46 0.63 12.54
N SER A 114 -4.59 -0.07 12.43
CA SER A 114 -4.99 -1.09 13.42
C SER A 114 -4.80 -2.51 12.89
N GLN A 115 -4.61 -2.68 11.58
CA GLN A 115 -4.42 -3.96 10.91
C GLN A 115 -3.25 -3.90 9.94
N PHE A 116 -2.56 -5.02 9.79
CA PHE A 116 -1.38 -5.15 8.96
C PHE A 116 -1.47 -6.44 8.15
N LEU A 117 -1.26 -6.33 6.85
CA LEU A 117 -1.17 -7.46 5.93
C LEU A 117 0.23 -7.49 5.29
N PHE A 118 0.77 -8.68 5.05
CA PHE A 118 2.12 -8.87 4.54
C PHE A 118 2.10 -9.78 3.31
N PHE A 119 2.74 -9.33 2.23
CA PHE A 119 2.82 -10.00 0.94
C PHE A 119 4.24 -9.97 0.37
#